data_AF-A0AAW8FVH5-F1
#
_entry.id   AF-A0AAW8FVH5-F1
#
_cell.length_a   1.000
_cell.length_b   1.000
_cell.length_c   1.000
_cell.angle_alpha   90.00
_cell.angle_beta   90.00
_cell.angle_gamma   90.00
#
_symmetry.space_group_name_H-M   'P 1'
#
loop_
_entity.id
_entity.type
_entity.pdbx_description
1 polymer ?
#
loop_
_entity_poly.entity_id
_entity_poly.type
_entity_poly.pdbx_seq_one_letter_code
_entity_poly.pdbx_strand_id
1 'polypeptide(L)'
;MEVPFYLTYKEFENTYYDNLERWFEQEGNASETDYLKHLADMYAPYLYYNFSLERLQADASVKIKDCFFPYHERIGISFCTGCDHGKAKHAEKMNHVFEWKTITMMEYAQHILDKVNDYIFRNRITLNNGQCILDYLSEREVVTFRNGAGYCIDFSQHLAVLPFLKAYLPCSGKTVNMAAYRDFLFSVVQIAEYIDRKLEDVHASEYTIRNRLKSDAKFRVQVNQHFLTFCN
;
A
#
# COMPACT_ATOMS: atom_id res chain seq x y z
N MET A 1 -18.93 -7.28 -7.80
CA MET A 1 -17.66 -7.83 -8.33
C MET A 1 -16.48 -7.05 -7.78
N GLU A 2 -15.34 -7.71 -7.53
CA GLU A 2 -14.08 -7.02 -7.26
C GLU A 2 -13.51 -6.55 -8.61
N VAL A 3 -13.47 -5.23 -8.83
CA VAL A 3 -12.89 -4.66 -10.06
C VAL A 3 -11.39 -4.97 -10.07
N PRO A 4 -10.84 -5.57 -11.14
CA PRO A 4 -9.43 -5.96 -11.18
C PRO A 4 -8.52 -4.73 -11.14
N PHE A 5 -7.42 -4.87 -10.39
CA PHE A 5 -6.33 -3.91 -10.38
C PHE A 5 -5.31 -4.30 -11.45
N TYR A 6 -4.89 -3.35 -12.28
CA TYR A 6 -3.95 -3.58 -13.38
C TYR A 6 -2.60 -2.95 -13.09
N LEU A 7 -1.55 -3.71 -13.37
CA LEU A 7 -0.17 -3.23 -13.25
C LEU A 7 0.31 -2.53 -14.52
N THR A 8 -0.30 -2.80 -15.66
CA THR A 8 0.12 -2.24 -16.95
C THR A 8 -1.01 -1.47 -17.62
N TYR A 9 -0.65 -0.35 -18.26
CA TYR A 9 -1.63 0.48 -18.97
C TYR A 9 -2.29 -0.30 -20.12
N LYS A 10 -1.51 -1.12 -20.83
CA LYS A 10 -1.98 -1.90 -21.97
C LYS A 10 -3.07 -2.91 -21.56
N GLU A 11 -2.89 -3.62 -20.46
CA GLU A 11 -3.91 -4.56 -19.97
C GLU A 11 -5.16 -3.83 -19.49
N PHE A 12 -4.98 -2.71 -18.77
CA PHE A 12 -6.08 -1.86 -18.33
C PHE A 12 -6.92 -1.36 -19.53
N GLU A 13 -6.29 -0.77 -20.53
CA GLU A 13 -6.97 -0.20 -21.71
C GLU A 13 -7.72 -1.27 -22.50
N ASN A 14 -7.08 -2.44 -22.72
CA ASN A 14 -7.69 -3.53 -23.50
C ASN A 14 -8.91 -4.17 -22.81
N THR A 15 -9.02 -4.07 -21.48
CA THR A 15 -10.06 -4.73 -20.70
C THR A 15 -11.09 -3.75 -20.13
N TYR A 16 -10.93 -2.44 -20.38
CA TYR A 16 -11.77 -1.39 -19.82
C TYR A 16 -13.26 -1.63 -20.09
N TYR A 17 -13.64 -1.83 -21.35
CA TYR A 17 -15.04 -1.99 -21.73
C TYR A 17 -15.63 -3.32 -21.26
N ASP A 18 -14.86 -4.41 -21.30
CA ASP A 18 -15.28 -5.71 -20.77
C ASP A 18 -15.60 -5.64 -19.27
N ASN A 19 -14.77 -4.92 -18.50
CA ASN A 19 -14.99 -4.72 -17.07
C ASN A 19 -16.16 -3.76 -16.79
N LEU A 20 -16.34 -2.75 -17.62
CA LEU A 20 -17.47 -1.82 -17.53
C LEU A 20 -18.80 -2.53 -17.82
N GLU A 21 -18.85 -3.40 -18.82
CA GLU A 21 -20.02 -4.22 -19.13
C GLU A 21 -20.37 -5.13 -17.95
N ARG A 22 -19.38 -5.85 -17.40
CA ARG A 22 -19.57 -6.68 -16.19
C ARG A 22 -20.02 -5.87 -14.97
N TRP A 23 -19.58 -4.62 -14.85
CA TRP A 23 -20.02 -3.71 -13.79
C TRP A 23 -21.52 -3.41 -13.93
N PHE A 24 -22.00 -3.13 -15.15
CA PHE A 24 -23.42 -2.90 -15.42
C PHE A 24 -24.29 -4.14 -15.25
N GLU A 25 -23.80 -5.33 -15.61
CA GLU A 25 -24.57 -6.58 -15.47
C GLU A 25 -24.92 -6.91 -14.02
N GLN A 26 -24.09 -6.50 -13.06
CA GLN A 26 -24.24 -6.87 -11.65
C GLN A 26 -24.94 -5.81 -10.82
N GLU A 27 -24.63 -4.55 -11.10
CA GLU A 27 -25.20 -3.41 -10.39
C GLU A 27 -26.28 -2.80 -11.29
N GLY A 28 -27.52 -3.27 -11.17
CA GLY A 28 -28.62 -2.92 -12.10
C GLY A 28 -28.97 -1.43 -12.23
N ASN A 29 -28.37 -0.56 -11.39
CA ASN A 29 -28.47 0.90 -11.45
C ASN A 29 -27.09 1.60 -11.55
N ALA A 30 -26.01 0.88 -11.85
CA ALA A 30 -24.68 1.45 -11.94
C ALA A 30 -24.53 2.33 -13.18
N SER A 31 -23.85 3.46 -13.02
CA SER A 31 -23.43 4.34 -14.12
C SER A 31 -21.94 4.18 -14.43
N GLU A 32 -21.53 4.56 -15.65
CA GLU A 32 -20.11 4.63 -16.01
C GLU A 32 -19.37 5.60 -15.07
N THR A 33 -20.04 6.66 -14.64
CA THR A 33 -19.52 7.61 -13.65
C THR A 33 -19.17 6.93 -12.32
N ASP A 34 -20.01 6.01 -11.83
CA ASP A 34 -19.74 5.29 -10.57
C ASP A 34 -18.59 4.30 -10.70
N TYR A 35 -18.50 3.62 -11.85
CA TYR A 35 -17.36 2.77 -12.19
C TYR A 35 -16.05 3.56 -12.22
N LEU A 36 -16.05 4.72 -12.90
CA LEU A 36 -14.88 5.59 -13.02
C LEU A 36 -14.47 6.20 -11.67
N LYS A 37 -15.43 6.57 -10.81
CA LYS A 37 -15.15 6.99 -9.43
C LYS A 37 -14.47 5.88 -8.65
N HIS A 38 -14.95 4.65 -8.76
CA HIS A 38 -14.34 3.50 -8.11
C HIS A 38 -12.89 3.27 -8.59
N LEU A 39 -12.64 3.35 -9.90
CA LEU A 39 -11.29 3.30 -10.45
C LEU A 39 -10.41 4.46 -9.93
N ALA A 40 -10.95 5.68 -9.90
CA ALA A 40 -10.23 6.84 -9.40
C ALA A 40 -9.82 6.67 -7.93
N ASP A 41 -10.72 6.18 -7.07
CA ASP A 41 -10.44 5.84 -5.68
C ASP A 41 -9.37 4.75 -5.53
N MET A 42 -9.40 3.76 -6.42
CA MET A 42 -8.46 2.64 -6.42
C MET A 42 -7.03 3.07 -6.80
N TYR A 43 -6.85 3.95 -7.78
CA TYR A 43 -5.53 4.35 -8.28
C TYR A 43 -4.96 5.62 -7.63
N ALA A 44 -5.80 6.52 -7.12
CA ALA A 44 -5.35 7.78 -6.50
C ALA A 44 -4.29 7.62 -5.40
N PRO A 45 -4.32 6.59 -4.52
CA PRO A 45 -3.32 6.42 -3.47
C PRO A 45 -1.87 6.22 -3.96
N TYR A 46 -1.68 5.85 -5.23
CA TYR A 46 -0.36 5.58 -5.82
C TYR A 46 0.21 6.78 -6.59
N LEU A 47 -0.44 7.94 -6.46
CA LEU A 47 -0.17 9.15 -7.23
C LEU A 47 -0.11 10.37 -6.32
N TYR A 48 0.60 11.39 -6.80
CA TYR A 48 0.53 12.73 -6.23
C TYR A 48 0.48 13.77 -7.33
N TYR A 49 0.00 14.97 -6.98
CA TYR A 49 0.03 16.11 -7.89
C TYR A 49 1.32 16.92 -7.70
N ASN A 50 2.14 17.01 -8.76
CA ASN A 50 3.34 17.84 -8.76
C ASN A 50 3.01 19.24 -9.27
N PHE A 51 3.05 20.25 -8.39
CA PHE A 51 2.78 21.64 -8.75
C PHE A 51 3.84 22.25 -9.69
N SER A 52 5.10 21.83 -9.59
CA SER A 52 6.17 22.36 -10.44
C SER A 52 6.06 21.90 -11.89
N LEU A 53 5.49 20.71 -12.12
CA LEU A 53 5.28 20.12 -13.45
C LEU A 53 3.81 20.18 -13.89
N GLU A 54 2.95 20.73 -13.05
CA GLU A 54 1.49 20.81 -13.19
C GLU A 54 0.77 19.48 -13.55
N ARG A 55 1.38 18.33 -13.25
CA ARG A 55 0.91 17.00 -13.67
C ARG A 55 0.90 15.98 -12.54
N LEU A 56 0.20 14.87 -12.78
CA LEU A 56 0.26 13.69 -11.92
C LEU A 56 1.63 13.02 -12.03
N GLN A 57 2.10 12.49 -10.91
CA GLN A 57 3.31 11.67 -10.85
C GLN A 57 3.08 10.47 -9.94
N ALA A 58 3.77 9.37 -10.23
CA ALA A 58 3.72 8.17 -9.42
C ALA A 58 4.38 8.42 -8.05
N ASP A 59 3.66 8.04 -7.01
CA ASP A 59 4.15 7.92 -5.63
C ASP A 59 3.43 6.72 -4.99
N ALA A 60 3.87 5.53 -5.37
CA ALA A 60 3.39 4.28 -4.79
C ALA A 60 4.09 4.03 -3.44
N SER A 61 3.77 4.85 -2.45
CA SER A 61 4.30 4.73 -1.09
C SER A 61 3.18 4.65 -0.05
N VAL A 62 3.49 4.00 1.08
CA VAL A 62 2.58 3.82 2.20
C VAL A 62 3.24 4.28 3.48
N LYS A 63 2.49 5.03 4.29
CA LYS A 63 2.92 5.47 5.62
C LYS A 63 2.47 4.47 6.65
N ILE A 64 3.41 3.81 7.31
CA ILE A 64 3.15 2.85 8.38
C ILE A 64 3.37 3.54 9.71
N LYS A 65 2.38 3.42 10.59
CA LYS A 65 2.45 3.91 11.97
C LYS A 65 3.07 2.86 12.87
N ASP A 66 3.56 3.30 14.01
CA ASP A 66 3.89 2.43 15.13
C ASP A 66 4.91 1.34 14.80
N CYS A 67 5.89 1.66 13.94
CA CYS A 67 6.94 0.71 13.59
C CYS A 67 7.81 0.44 14.82
N PHE A 68 8.14 -0.82 15.07
CA PHE A 68 9.02 -1.20 16.17
C PHE A 68 10.37 -1.64 15.61
N PHE A 69 11.36 -0.76 15.64
CA PHE A 69 12.72 -1.12 15.30
C PHE A 69 13.63 -0.93 16.52
N PRO A 70 14.49 -1.91 16.86
CA PRO A 70 15.36 -1.87 18.04
C PRO A 70 16.52 -0.86 17.89
N TYR A 71 16.52 0.00 16.87
CA TYR A 71 17.64 0.87 16.52
C TYR A 71 17.81 2.08 17.47
N HIS A 72 17.00 2.20 18.51
CA HIS A 72 17.18 3.19 19.57
C HIS A 72 17.56 2.54 20.89
N GLU A 73 18.65 1.78 20.87
CA GLU A 73 19.73 1.84 21.87
C GLU A 73 20.87 0.91 21.42
N ARG A 74 21.99 1.49 21.00
CA ARG A 74 23.32 0.87 20.84
C ARG A 74 23.32 -0.60 20.40
N ILE A 75 23.52 -0.84 19.10
CA ILE A 75 24.25 -2.05 18.65
C ILE A 75 25.73 -1.88 19.03
N GLY A 76 26.00 -1.75 20.32
CA GLY A 76 27.23 -2.24 20.88
C GLY A 76 26.95 -3.69 21.18
N ILE A 77 27.78 -4.58 20.65
CA ILE A 77 27.92 -5.93 21.18
C ILE A 77 28.16 -5.72 22.69
N SER A 78 27.13 -5.90 23.52
CA SER A 78 27.34 -5.97 24.96
C SER A 78 27.99 -7.31 25.17
N PHE A 79 29.31 -7.34 25.12
CA PHE A 79 30.06 -8.43 25.72
C PHE A 79 29.56 -8.49 27.16
N CYS A 80 28.92 -9.60 27.53
CA CYS A 80 28.68 -9.92 28.92
C CYS A 80 30.05 -10.07 29.60
N THR A 81 30.67 -8.97 30.02
CA THR A 81 31.86 -8.98 30.89
C THR A 81 31.45 -9.22 32.35
N GLY A 82 30.41 -10.03 32.56
CA GLY A 82 29.75 -10.18 33.84
C GLY A 82 28.98 -11.49 33.94
N CYS A 83 29.59 -12.59 33.49
CA CYS A 83 29.25 -13.92 34.00
C CYS A 83 29.92 -14.09 35.37
N ASP A 84 29.59 -13.23 36.34
CA ASP A 84 29.95 -13.45 37.74
C ASP A 84 28.68 -13.42 38.58
N HIS A 85 28.53 -14.52 39.31
CA HIS A 85 27.44 -14.95 40.16
C HIS A 85 26.45 -13.89 40.69
N GLY A 86 25.18 -14.07 40.32
CA GLY A 86 24.09 -14.07 41.31
C GLY A 86 23.10 -12.92 41.31
N LYS A 87 23.24 -11.86 40.52
CA LYS A 87 22.21 -10.80 40.44
C LYS A 87 22.05 -10.25 39.02
N ALA A 88 20.95 -10.62 38.36
CA ALA A 88 20.53 -10.01 37.10
C ALA A 88 20.31 -8.50 37.34
N LYS A 89 21.16 -7.65 36.75
CA LYS A 89 20.91 -6.22 36.70
C LYS A 89 19.71 -5.99 35.79
N HIS A 90 18.74 -5.23 36.29
CA HIS A 90 17.53 -4.85 35.57
C HIS A 90 17.87 -4.45 34.13
N ALA A 91 17.32 -5.18 33.15
CA ALA A 91 17.30 -4.71 31.78
C ALA A 91 16.62 -3.34 31.79
N GLU A 92 17.34 -2.29 31.39
CA GLU A 92 16.74 -1.00 31.10
C GLU A 92 15.55 -1.25 30.18
N LYS A 93 14.38 -0.76 30.58
CA LYS A 93 13.15 -0.84 29.78
C LYS A 93 13.46 -0.17 28.44
N MET A 94 13.54 -0.96 27.38
CA MET A 94 13.59 -0.42 26.01
C MET A 94 12.45 0.58 25.86
N ASN A 95 12.80 1.84 25.63
CA ASN A 95 11.82 2.88 25.38
C ASN A 95 11.21 2.63 24.00
N HIS A 96 9.92 2.27 23.97
CA HIS A 96 9.17 2.11 22.72
C HIS A 96 8.97 3.48 22.08
N VAL A 97 9.82 3.83 21.11
CA VAL A 97 9.59 5.01 20.27
C VAL A 97 8.69 4.58 19.11
N PHE A 98 7.49 5.15 19.07
CA PHE A 98 6.55 4.95 17.96
C PHE A 98 6.95 5.87 16.81
N GLU A 99 7.49 5.29 15.74
CA GLU A 99 7.92 6.04 14.56
C GLU A 99 6.98 5.85 13.37
N TRP A 100 6.80 6.94 12.63
CA TRP A 100 6.15 6.92 11.33
C TRP A 100 7.19 6.62 10.27
N LYS A 101 6.94 5.61 9.44
CA LYS A 101 7.84 5.27 8.34
C LYS A 101 7.09 5.23 7.02
N THR A 102 7.56 6.01 6.05
CA THR A 102 7.10 5.92 4.66
C THR A 102 7.95 4.87 3.95
N ILE A 103 7.31 3.87 3.36
CA ILE A 103 7.97 2.84 2.55
C ILE A 103 7.31 2.71 1.19
N THR A 104 8.02 2.18 0.21
CA THR A 104 7.48 1.90 -1.11
C THR A 104 6.47 0.74 -1.07
N MET A 105 5.54 0.72 -2.03
CA MET A 105 4.57 -0.38 -2.14
C MET A 105 5.23 -1.72 -2.47
N MET A 106 6.41 -1.72 -3.12
CA MET A 106 7.21 -2.92 -3.31
C MET A 106 7.78 -3.46 -1.99
N GLU A 107 8.34 -2.59 -1.15
CA GLU A 107 8.82 -2.99 0.19
C GLU A 107 7.66 -3.47 1.06
N TYR A 108 6.52 -2.80 0.99
CA TYR A 108 5.31 -3.21 1.68
C TYR A 108 4.83 -4.60 1.20
N ALA A 109 4.79 -4.81 -0.11
CA ALA A 109 4.41 -6.09 -0.70
C ALA A 109 5.36 -7.23 -0.29
N GLN A 110 6.67 -6.98 -0.30
CA GLN A 110 7.65 -7.96 0.18
C GLN A 110 7.43 -8.28 1.65
N HIS A 111 7.18 -7.27 2.49
CA HIS A 111 6.91 -7.48 3.91
C HIS A 111 5.64 -8.31 4.16
N ILE A 112 4.57 -8.06 3.39
CA ILE A 112 3.35 -8.89 3.45
C ILE A 112 3.63 -10.31 2.98
N LEU A 113 4.36 -10.47 1.87
CA LEU A 113 4.74 -11.78 1.35
C LEU A 113 5.54 -12.60 2.36
N ASP A 114 6.46 -11.96 3.08
CA ASP A 114 7.25 -12.59 4.14
C ASP A 114 6.35 -13.04 5.29
N LYS A 115 5.39 -12.19 5.72
CA LYS A 115 4.41 -12.56 6.77
C LYS A 115 3.57 -13.77 6.40
N VAL A 116 3.06 -13.80 5.16
CA VAL A 116 2.24 -14.92 4.68
C VAL A 116 3.09 -16.20 4.61
N ASN A 117 4.31 -16.11 4.08
CA ASN A 117 5.22 -17.26 4.02
C ASN A 117 5.62 -17.76 5.42
N ASP A 118 5.88 -16.87 6.36
CA ASP A 118 6.16 -17.21 7.76
C ASP A 118 4.97 -17.94 8.40
N TYR A 119 3.75 -17.48 8.15
CA TYR A 119 2.53 -18.13 8.63
C TYR A 119 2.38 -19.54 8.05
N ILE A 120 2.55 -19.68 6.73
CA ILE A 120 2.49 -20.99 6.05
C ILE A 120 3.54 -21.94 6.63
N PHE A 121 4.78 -21.46 6.80
CA PHE A 121 5.89 -22.25 7.34
C PHE A 121 5.64 -22.70 8.78
N ARG A 122 5.22 -21.79 9.67
CA ARG A 122 4.98 -22.08 11.09
C ARG A 122 3.85 -23.07 11.29
N ASN A 123 2.79 -22.95 10.50
CA ASN A 123 1.62 -23.82 10.58
C ASN A 123 1.77 -25.10 9.75
N ARG A 124 2.93 -25.31 9.10
CA ARG A 124 3.21 -26.47 8.24
C ARG A 124 2.12 -26.68 7.18
N ILE A 125 1.61 -25.58 6.64
CA ILE A 125 0.58 -25.59 5.60
C ILE A 125 1.26 -26.00 4.29
N THR A 126 0.78 -27.07 3.67
CA THR A 126 1.18 -27.44 2.33
C THR A 126 0.20 -26.81 1.34
N LEU A 127 0.68 -25.85 0.55
CA LEU A 127 -0.11 -25.27 -0.56
C LEU A 127 -0.32 -26.36 -1.63
N ASN A 128 -1.41 -27.12 -1.50
CA ASN A 128 -1.83 -28.15 -2.45
C ASN A 128 -3.02 -27.65 -3.26
N ASN A 129 -3.18 -28.19 -4.48
CA ASN A 129 -4.35 -28.10 -5.36
C ASN A 129 -5.30 -26.91 -5.11
N GLY A 130 -4.90 -25.73 -5.59
CA GLY A 130 -5.76 -24.54 -5.65
C GLY A 130 -5.49 -23.48 -4.59
N GLN A 131 -4.73 -23.79 -3.53
CA GLN A 131 -4.33 -22.79 -2.52
C GLN A 131 -3.15 -21.93 -3.00
N CYS A 132 -3.30 -20.62 -2.86
CA CYS A 132 -2.39 -19.59 -3.34
C CYS A 132 -2.04 -18.64 -2.19
N ILE A 133 -0.84 -18.03 -2.22
CA ILE A 133 -0.41 -17.01 -1.23
C ILE A 133 -1.46 -15.91 -1.07
N LEU A 134 -2.16 -15.58 -2.16
CA LEU A 134 -3.20 -14.56 -2.22
C LEU A 134 -4.39 -14.85 -1.29
N ASP A 135 -4.66 -16.12 -0.97
CA ASP A 135 -5.77 -16.52 -0.10
C ASP A 135 -5.59 -16.01 1.34
N TYR A 136 -4.35 -15.76 1.75
CA TYR A 136 -4.00 -15.35 3.11
C TYR A 136 -3.83 -13.84 3.27
N LEU A 137 -3.96 -13.05 2.19
CA LEU A 137 -3.77 -11.60 2.25
C LEU A 137 -4.87 -10.90 3.04
N SER A 138 -6.08 -11.44 3.03
CA SER A 138 -7.22 -10.89 3.78
C SER A 138 -7.29 -11.39 5.21
N GLU A 139 -6.43 -12.33 5.61
CA GLU A 139 -6.47 -12.94 6.94
C GLU A 139 -5.89 -11.98 7.98
N ARG A 140 -6.76 -11.42 8.83
CA ARG A 140 -6.37 -10.40 9.81
C ARG A 140 -5.25 -10.88 10.72
N GLU A 141 -5.29 -12.13 11.14
CA GLU A 141 -4.27 -12.72 11.99
C GLU A 141 -2.91 -12.75 11.28
N VAL A 142 -2.87 -13.10 10.00
CA VAL A 142 -1.64 -13.15 9.20
C VAL A 142 -1.05 -11.75 9.00
N VAL A 143 -1.88 -10.77 8.64
CA VAL A 143 -1.44 -9.40 8.35
C VAL A 143 -0.98 -8.66 9.60
N THR A 144 -1.72 -8.79 10.70
CA THR A 144 -1.47 -8.01 11.92
C THR A 144 -0.52 -8.68 12.91
N PHE A 145 -0.22 -9.98 12.71
CA PHE A 145 0.70 -10.69 13.58
C PHE A 145 2.08 -10.03 13.63
N ARG A 146 2.63 -9.98 14.85
CA ARG A 146 3.91 -9.34 15.16
C ARG A 146 4.98 -10.40 15.37
N ASN A 147 6.01 -10.37 14.54
CA ASN A 147 7.18 -11.23 14.70
C ASN A 147 8.41 -10.39 15.12
N GLY A 148 8.41 -9.93 16.38
CA GLY A 148 9.51 -9.12 16.91
C GLY A 148 9.54 -7.70 16.32
N ALA A 149 10.71 -7.28 15.84
CA ALA A 149 10.94 -5.96 15.26
C ALA A 149 10.44 -5.87 13.80
N GLY A 150 9.69 -4.83 13.47
CA GLY A 150 9.22 -4.59 12.11
C GLY A 150 8.06 -3.62 12.01
N TYR A 151 7.43 -3.64 10.84
CA TYR A 151 6.26 -2.81 10.53
C TYR A 151 5.02 -3.32 11.27
N CYS A 152 4.34 -2.42 12.00
CA CYS A 152 3.03 -2.70 12.58
C CYS A 152 1.96 -2.29 11.57
N ILE A 153 1.38 -3.28 10.90
CA ILE A 153 0.42 -3.03 9.83
C ILE A 153 -0.96 -2.80 10.43
N ASP A 154 -1.56 -1.65 10.09
CA ASP A 154 -2.97 -1.39 10.34
C ASP A 154 -3.81 -2.16 9.32
N PHE A 155 -4.76 -2.96 9.80
CA PHE A 155 -5.54 -3.84 8.93
C PHE A 155 -6.47 -3.04 8.00
N SER A 156 -7.03 -1.92 8.46
CA SER A 156 -7.89 -1.08 7.62
C SER A 156 -7.09 -0.43 6.49
N GLN A 157 -5.87 0.04 6.78
CA GLN A 157 -4.92 0.50 5.76
C GLN A 157 -4.51 -0.61 4.80
N HIS A 158 -4.31 -1.83 5.30
CA HIS A 158 -3.99 -2.99 4.47
C HIS A 158 -5.10 -3.30 3.46
N LEU A 159 -6.37 -3.27 3.88
CA LEU A 159 -7.50 -3.51 2.97
C LEU A 159 -7.57 -2.50 1.82
N ALA A 160 -7.18 -1.24 2.06
CA ALA A 160 -7.15 -0.21 1.02
C ALA A 160 -6.14 -0.50 -0.09
N VAL A 161 -5.05 -1.22 0.20
CA VAL A 161 -4.00 -1.59 -0.78
C VAL A 161 -4.07 -3.05 -1.22
N LEU A 162 -5.07 -3.79 -0.75
CA LEU A 162 -5.27 -5.19 -1.09
C LEU A 162 -5.44 -5.44 -2.61
N PRO A 163 -6.15 -4.60 -3.39
CA PRO A 163 -6.24 -4.79 -4.84
C PRO A 163 -4.88 -4.79 -5.53
N PHE A 164 -3.99 -3.86 -5.15
CA PHE A 164 -2.63 -3.82 -5.66
C PHE A 164 -1.85 -5.08 -5.27
N LEU A 165 -1.94 -5.52 -4.00
CA LEU A 165 -1.25 -6.72 -3.55
C LEU A 165 -1.72 -7.97 -4.29
N LYS A 166 -3.02 -8.11 -4.53
CA LYS A 166 -3.58 -9.24 -5.30
C LYS A 166 -3.09 -9.27 -6.74
N ALA A 167 -2.93 -8.11 -7.37
CA ALA A 167 -2.39 -8.02 -8.72
C ALA A 167 -0.88 -8.21 -8.79
N TYR A 168 -0.15 -7.77 -7.75
CA TYR A 168 1.31 -7.70 -7.75
C TYR A 168 2.02 -8.93 -7.18
N LEU A 169 1.44 -9.57 -6.16
CA LEU A 169 2.06 -10.71 -5.49
C LEU A 169 1.93 -12.00 -6.31
N PRO A 170 2.96 -12.86 -6.30
CA PRO A 170 2.88 -14.13 -6.99
C PRO A 170 1.99 -15.11 -6.21
N CYS A 171 1.38 -16.06 -6.91
CA CYS A 171 0.62 -17.12 -6.23
C CYS A 171 1.49 -18.07 -5.41
N SER A 172 2.78 -18.16 -5.71
CA SER A 172 3.76 -18.96 -4.98
C SER A 172 5.14 -18.30 -5.04
N GLY A 173 6.01 -18.59 -4.06
CA GLY A 173 7.36 -18.04 -3.98
C GLY A 173 7.57 -17.05 -2.83
N LYS A 174 8.78 -16.50 -2.75
CA LYS A 174 9.24 -15.69 -1.60
C LYS A 174 9.70 -14.28 -1.96
N THR A 175 9.71 -13.92 -3.24
CA THR A 175 10.27 -12.66 -3.70
C THR A 175 9.30 -11.95 -4.64
N VAL A 176 9.15 -10.64 -4.46
CA VAL A 176 8.36 -9.79 -5.36
C VAL A 176 9.09 -9.52 -6.68
N ASN A 177 8.33 -9.24 -7.74
CA ASN A 177 8.89 -8.97 -9.06
C ASN A 177 9.20 -7.47 -9.24
N MET A 178 10.48 -7.10 -9.15
CA MET A 178 10.91 -5.71 -9.31
C MET A 178 10.59 -5.13 -10.70
N ALA A 179 10.65 -5.93 -11.76
CA ALA A 179 10.36 -5.46 -13.11
C ALA A 179 8.87 -5.07 -13.24
N ALA A 180 7.96 -5.93 -12.77
CA ALA A 180 6.53 -5.65 -12.76
C ALA A 180 6.18 -4.38 -11.94
N TYR A 181 6.87 -4.15 -10.81
CA TYR A 181 6.66 -2.93 -10.02
C TYR A 181 7.11 -1.68 -10.75
N ARG A 182 8.27 -1.74 -11.40
CA ARG A 182 8.78 -0.62 -12.20
C ARG A 182 7.82 -0.31 -13.36
N ASP A 183 7.34 -1.34 -14.04
CA ASP A 183 6.40 -1.18 -15.15
C ASP A 183 5.07 -0.58 -14.66
N PHE A 184 4.63 -0.93 -13.44
CA PHE A 184 3.51 -0.28 -12.77
C PHE A 184 3.75 1.21 -12.47
N LEU A 185 4.93 1.59 -11.94
CA LEU A 185 5.24 3.01 -11.70
C LEU A 185 5.17 3.87 -12.97
N PHE A 186 5.51 3.30 -14.13
CA PHE A 186 5.34 3.99 -15.41
C PHE A 186 3.89 3.99 -15.89
N SER A 187 3.15 2.90 -15.66
CA SER A 187 1.78 2.72 -16.14
C SER A 187 0.74 3.48 -15.33
N VAL A 188 0.92 3.62 -14.02
CA VAL A 188 -0.10 4.17 -13.11
C VAL A 188 -0.50 5.60 -13.46
N VAL A 189 0.44 6.41 -13.96
CA VAL A 189 0.14 7.77 -14.43
C VAL A 189 -0.72 7.74 -15.69
N GLN A 190 -0.41 6.85 -16.64
CA GLN A 190 -1.19 6.69 -17.88
C GLN A 190 -2.60 6.17 -17.61
N ILE A 191 -2.74 5.21 -16.69
CA ILE A 191 -4.04 4.70 -16.23
C ILE A 191 -4.86 5.84 -15.63
N ALA A 192 -4.26 6.65 -14.75
CA ALA A 192 -4.96 7.79 -14.15
C ALA A 192 -5.37 8.86 -15.17
N GLU A 193 -4.49 9.18 -16.13
CA GLU A 193 -4.83 10.10 -17.22
C GLU A 193 -5.94 9.57 -18.14
N TYR A 194 -6.04 8.25 -18.31
CA TYR A 194 -7.18 7.65 -19.01
C TYR A 194 -8.47 7.78 -18.21
N ILE A 195 -8.44 7.46 -16.92
CA ILE A 195 -9.61 7.60 -16.02
C ILE A 195 -10.08 9.06 -15.99
N ASP A 196 -9.15 10.01 -15.85
CA ASP A 196 -9.48 11.44 -15.82
C ASP A 196 -10.15 11.90 -17.12
N ARG A 197 -9.62 11.49 -18.29
CA ARG A 197 -10.27 11.78 -19.58
C ARG A 197 -11.69 11.21 -19.66
N LYS A 198 -11.88 9.98 -19.21
CA LYS A 198 -13.21 9.35 -19.19
C LYS A 198 -14.18 10.05 -18.24
N LEU A 199 -13.70 10.51 -17.08
CA LEU A 199 -14.50 11.32 -16.15
C LEU A 199 -14.89 12.67 -16.75
N GLU A 200 -14.01 13.30 -17.52
CA GLU A 200 -14.32 14.52 -18.27
C GLU A 200 -15.38 14.27 -19.36
N ASP A 201 -15.26 13.16 -20.10
CA ASP A 201 -16.22 12.76 -21.15
C ASP A 201 -17.64 12.57 -20.59
N VAL A 202 -17.78 12.04 -19.37
CA VAL A 202 -19.08 11.86 -18.68
C VAL A 202 -19.49 13.06 -17.81
N HIS A 203 -18.84 14.22 -18.00
CA HIS A 203 -19.11 15.46 -17.27
C HIS A 203 -18.98 15.38 -15.75
N ALA A 204 -18.06 14.54 -15.26
CA ALA A 204 -17.79 14.26 -13.85
C ALA A 204 -16.38 14.74 -13.44
N SER A 205 -15.94 15.88 -13.98
CA SER A 205 -14.58 16.42 -13.85
C SER A 205 -14.13 16.66 -12.40
N GLU A 206 -15.07 16.89 -11.49
CA GLU A 206 -14.85 17.08 -10.06
C GLU A 206 -14.31 15.82 -9.37
N TYR A 207 -14.54 14.64 -9.95
CA TYR A 207 -14.06 13.36 -9.43
C TYR A 207 -12.72 12.91 -10.04
N THR A 208 -12.14 13.70 -10.94
CA THR A 208 -10.82 13.40 -11.53
C THR A 208 -9.77 13.28 -10.43
N ILE A 209 -8.87 12.31 -10.59
CA ILE A 209 -7.73 12.06 -9.72
C ILE A 209 -6.89 13.33 -9.63
N ARG A 210 -6.68 14.02 -10.76
CA ARG A 210 -5.97 15.30 -10.80
C ARG A 210 -6.62 16.37 -9.91
N ASN A 211 -7.92 16.62 -10.03
CA ASN A 211 -8.58 17.68 -9.25
C ASN A 211 -8.58 17.36 -7.75
N ARG A 212 -8.82 16.09 -7.40
CA ARG A 212 -8.76 15.61 -6.02
C ARG A 212 -7.37 15.81 -5.42
N LEU A 213 -6.33 15.25 -6.04
CA LEU A 213 -4.96 15.32 -5.51
C LEU A 213 -4.41 16.74 -5.48
N LYS A 214 -4.77 17.59 -6.46
CA LYS A 214 -4.42 19.01 -6.46
C LYS A 214 -5.05 19.74 -5.27
N SER A 215 -6.30 19.42 -4.94
CA SER A 215 -7.01 20.01 -3.80
C SER A 215 -6.42 19.53 -2.46
N ASP A 216 -6.18 18.24 -2.32
CA ASP A 216 -5.55 17.65 -1.13
C ASP A 216 -4.15 18.22 -0.88
N ALA A 217 -3.36 18.38 -1.94
CA ALA A 217 -2.01 18.93 -1.83
C ALA A 217 -2.03 20.42 -1.47
N LYS A 218 -2.96 21.23 -2.01
CA LYS A 218 -3.16 22.63 -1.60
C LYS A 218 -3.54 22.72 -0.12
N PHE A 219 -4.45 21.87 0.34
CA PHE A 219 -4.88 21.84 1.73
C PHE A 219 -3.71 21.51 2.66
N ARG A 220 -2.90 20.49 2.33
CA ARG A 220 -1.69 20.15 3.11
C ARG A 220 -0.69 21.31 3.19
N VAL A 221 -0.46 22.03 2.10
CA VAL A 221 0.42 23.22 2.09
C VAL A 221 -0.13 24.31 3.00
N GLN A 222 -1.43 24.62 2.92
CA GLN A 222 -2.06 25.63 3.78
C GLN A 222 -1.99 25.24 5.25
N VAL A 223 -2.31 24.00 5.61
CA VAL A 223 -2.25 23.50 6.98
C VAL A 223 -0.82 23.58 7.53
N ASN A 224 0.18 23.17 6.76
CA ASN A 224 1.58 23.29 7.16
C ASN A 224 2.02 24.75 7.35
N GLN A 225 1.57 25.67 6.49
CA GLN A 225 1.83 27.10 6.68
C GLN A 225 1.20 27.62 7.98
N HIS A 226 -0.04 27.22 8.30
CA HIS A 226 -0.68 27.61 9.56
C HIS A 226 0.09 27.03 10.76
N PHE A 227 0.50 25.76 10.73
CA PHE A 227 1.33 25.18 11.79
C PHE A 227 2.68 25.90 11.95
N LEU A 228 3.33 26.30 10.85
CA LEU A 228 4.55 27.10 10.91
C LEU A 228 4.30 28.52 11.46
N THR A 229 3.08 29.05 11.29
CA THR A 229 2.72 30.40 11.77
C THR A 229 2.35 30.41 13.26
N PHE A 230 1.83 29.31 13.82
CA PHE A 230 1.51 29.18 15.26
C PHE A 230 2.73 28.91 16.15
N CYS A 231 3.90 28.65 15.56
CA CYS A 231 5.14 28.35 16.29
C CYS A 231 6.12 29.54 16.41
N ASN A 232 5.68 30.77 16.10
CA ASN A 232 6.48 31.98 16.26
C ASN A 232 5.99 32.84 17.44
#